data_AF-Q174S3-F1
#
_entry.id   AF-Q174S3-F1
#
_cell.length_a   1.000
_cell.length_b   1.000
_cell.length_c   1.000
_cell.angle_alpha   90.00
_cell.angle_beta   90.00
_cell.angle_gamma   90.00
#
_symmetry.space_group_name_H-M   'P 1'
#
loop_
_entity.id
_entity.type
_entity.pdbx_description
1 polymer ?
#
loop_
_entity_poly.entity_id
_entity_poly.type
_entity_poly.pdbx_seq_one_letter_code
_entity_poly.pdbx_strand_id
1 'polypeptide(L)'
;PVARIGRFIYNDGVPVITGAGYTFDFEQNKTRCEDEFYLLIRTGWLSFQRIAYFMIDLLRHFKWNRVVYFYERHGYYNVAGPQTGHLVLSTIAEFFRRENITYLPFSTDSTRTNFTESLKEKVGLSHSSE
;
A
#
# COMPACT_ATOMS: atom_id res chain seq x y z
N PRO A 1 7.22 0.72 13.53
CA PRO A 1 8.23 1.39 14.40
C PRO A 1 8.12 2.91 14.37
N VAL A 2 8.11 3.49 13.16
CA VAL A 2 7.99 4.95 12.94
C VAL A 2 6.77 5.57 13.65
N ALA A 3 5.58 4.96 13.57
CA ALA A 3 4.38 5.49 14.25
C ALA A 3 4.57 5.65 15.77
N ARG A 4 5.16 4.63 16.41
CA ARG A 4 5.40 4.65 17.87
C ARG A 4 6.43 5.69 18.26
N ILE A 5 7.53 5.77 17.52
CA ILE A 5 8.60 6.76 17.75
C ILE A 5 8.06 8.17 17.53
N GLY A 6 7.35 8.41 16.43
CA GLY A 6 6.73 9.70 16.13
C GLY A 6 5.78 10.16 17.23
N ARG A 7 4.88 9.27 17.70
CA ARG A 7 3.96 9.61 18.80
C ARG A 7 4.66 9.83 20.13
N PHE A 8 5.76 9.13 20.41
CA PHE A 8 6.49 9.27 21.67
C PHE A 8 7.31 10.55 21.71
N ILE A 9 8.12 10.79 20.67
CA ILE A 9 9.03 11.94 20.58
C ILE A 9 8.28 13.26 20.32
N TYR A 10 7.06 13.19 19.77
CA TYR A 10 6.18 14.36 19.55
C TYR A 10 6.02 15.22 20.82
N ASN A 11 5.84 14.61 21.99
CA ASN A 11 5.61 15.34 23.24
C ASN A 11 6.80 16.22 23.66
N ASP A 12 8.00 15.91 23.17
CA ASP A 12 9.23 16.63 23.49
C ASP A 12 9.54 17.75 22.48
N GLY A 13 8.68 17.96 21.47
CA GLY A 13 8.88 18.98 20.44
C GLY A 13 10.03 18.69 19.48
N VAL A 14 10.54 17.45 19.46
CA VAL A 14 11.69 17.05 18.64
C VAL A 14 11.22 16.48 17.30
N PRO A 15 11.73 16.97 16.16
CA PRO A 15 11.34 16.43 14.86
C PRO A 15 11.92 15.03 14.61
N VAL A 16 11.11 14.18 13.98
CA VAL A 16 11.53 12.84 13.55
C VAL A 16 11.73 12.88 12.04
N ILE A 17 12.96 12.70 11.59
CA ILE A 17 13.30 12.65 10.16
C ILE A 17 13.52 11.19 9.75
N THR A 18 12.85 10.73 8.69
CA THR A 18 13.01 9.36 8.17
C THR A 18 13.02 9.29 6.65
N GLY A 19 13.88 8.45 6.09
CA GLY A 19 13.81 8.09 4.66
C GLY A 19 12.72 7.06 4.33
N ALA A 20 12.11 6.45 5.36
CA ALA A 20 11.10 5.41 5.23
C ALA A 20 9.71 5.95 5.59
N GLY A 21 8.89 5.16 6.27
CA GLY A 21 7.54 5.56 6.67
C GLY A 21 6.59 5.64 5.48
N TYR A 22 6.44 4.54 4.76
CA TYR A 22 5.73 4.52 3.48
C TYR A 22 4.19 4.52 3.57
N THR A 23 3.62 4.29 4.76
CA THR A 23 2.16 4.32 4.96
C THR A 23 1.60 5.72 4.67
N PHE A 24 0.38 5.75 4.15
CA PHE A 24 -0.28 6.97 3.67
C PHE A 24 -0.49 8.01 4.78
N ASP A 25 -0.62 7.60 6.05
CA ASP A 25 -0.77 8.52 7.20
C ASP A 25 0.45 9.44 7.33
N PHE A 26 1.65 8.91 7.08
CA PHE A 26 2.89 9.69 7.16
C PHE A 26 3.12 10.57 5.92
N GLU A 27 2.25 10.51 4.91
CA GLU A 27 2.25 11.43 3.78
C GLU A 27 1.24 12.58 3.93
N GLN A 28 0.26 12.47 4.82
CA GLN A 28 -0.75 13.51 5.02
C GLN A 28 -0.14 14.88 5.38
N ASN A 29 -0.92 15.94 5.21
CA ASN A 29 -0.53 17.24 5.75
C ASN A 29 -0.49 17.16 7.29
N LYS A 30 0.66 17.55 7.87
CA LYS A 30 0.98 17.43 9.29
C LYS A 30 1.68 18.68 9.81
N THR A 31 1.18 19.84 9.39
CA THR A 31 1.80 21.15 9.63
C THR A 31 1.28 21.81 10.91
N ARG A 32 0.23 21.26 11.54
CA ARG A 32 -0.36 21.76 12.77
C ARG A 32 -0.05 20.82 13.93
N CYS A 33 0.07 21.35 15.14
CA CYS A 33 0.42 20.57 16.34
C CYS A 33 -0.56 19.43 16.63
N GLU A 34 -1.84 19.66 16.33
CA GLU A 34 -2.93 18.72 16.50
C GLU A 34 -2.97 17.60 15.43
N ASP A 35 -2.20 17.73 14.35
CA ASP A 35 -2.15 16.73 13.30
C ASP A 35 -1.42 15.47 13.80
N GLU A 36 -1.94 14.30 13.45
CA GLU A 36 -1.28 13.05 13.80
C GLU A 36 0.10 12.96 13.14
N PHE A 37 1.13 12.68 13.95
CA PHE A 37 2.53 12.69 13.55
C PHE A 37 3.07 14.09 13.16
N TYR A 38 2.55 15.16 13.74
CA TYR A 38 3.21 16.47 13.73
C TYR A 38 4.72 16.34 14.01
N LEU A 39 5.54 17.03 13.22
CA LEU A 39 7.01 16.94 13.19
C LEU A 39 7.62 15.64 12.65
N LEU A 40 6.84 14.69 12.14
CA LEU A 40 7.36 13.58 11.34
C LEU A 40 7.63 14.06 9.90
N ILE A 41 8.91 14.18 9.57
CA ILE A 41 9.39 14.58 8.24
C ILE A 41 9.87 13.34 7.50
N ARG A 42 9.25 13.07 6.35
CA ARG A 42 9.77 12.05 5.43
C ARG A 42 10.64 12.71 4.38
N THR A 43 11.88 12.22 4.26
CA THR A 43 12.79 12.62 3.18
C THR A 43 12.67 11.69 1.97
N GLY A 44 12.04 10.53 2.13
CA GLY A 44 11.79 9.58 1.04
C GLY A 44 10.66 10.03 0.12
N TRP A 45 10.94 10.09 -1.19
CA TRP A 45 9.94 10.45 -2.20
C TRP A 45 8.86 9.39 -2.37
N LEU A 46 9.18 8.12 -2.14
CA LEU A 46 8.26 7.01 -2.33
C LEU A 46 7.33 6.86 -1.11
N SER A 47 6.07 6.51 -1.37
CA SER A 47 5.06 6.11 -0.39
C SER A 47 4.10 5.12 -1.04
N PHE A 48 3.32 4.39 -0.26
CA PHE A 48 2.31 3.49 -0.79
C PHE A 48 1.20 4.26 -1.55
N GLN A 49 0.87 5.47 -1.12
CA GLN A 49 -0.08 6.34 -1.82
C GLN A 49 0.47 6.81 -3.17
N ARG A 50 1.75 7.19 -3.27
CA ARG A 50 2.37 7.54 -4.56
C ARG A 50 2.50 6.35 -5.50
N ILE A 51 2.77 5.16 -4.98
CA ILE A 51 2.72 3.92 -5.75
C ILE A 51 1.30 3.72 -6.30
N ALA A 52 0.27 3.91 -5.48
CA ALA A 52 -1.10 3.76 -5.93
C ALA A 52 -1.46 4.73 -7.07
N TYR A 53 -1.09 6.02 -6.96
CA TYR A 53 -1.29 6.98 -8.04
C TYR A 53 -0.54 6.62 -9.32
N PHE A 54 0.72 6.20 -9.20
CA PHE A 54 1.49 5.73 -10.35
C PHE A 54 0.80 4.55 -11.05
N MET A 55 0.28 3.59 -10.28
CA MET A 55 -0.46 2.46 -10.83
C MET A 55 -1.76 2.93 -11.51
N ILE A 56 -2.51 3.86 -10.92
CA ILE A 56 -3.71 4.42 -11.54
C ILE A 56 -3.37 5.08 -12.88
N ASP A 57 -2.31 5.89 -12.94
CA ASP A 57 -1.88 6.56 -14.17
C ASP A 57 -1.45 5.56 -15.24
N LEU A 58 -0.76 4.48 -14.84
CA LEU A 58 -0.40 3.38 -15.73
C LEU A 58 -1.65 2.69 -16.31
N LEU A 59 -2.63 2.36 -15.47
CA LEU A 59 -3.87 1.72 -15.90
C LEU A 59 -4.66 2.61 -16.86
N ARG A 60 -4.75 3.92 -16.57
CA ARG A 60 -5.40 4.91 -17.44
C ARG A 60 -4.71 5.01 -18.79
N HIS A 61 -3.37 5.07 -18.80
CA HIS A 61 -2.58 5.15 -20.02
C HIS A 61 -2.88 3.98 -20.98
N PHE A 62 -2.96 2.76 -20.44
CA PHE A 62 -3.27 1.56 -21.22
C PHE A 62 -4.77 1.23 -21.32
N LYS A 63 -5.64 2.08 -20.78
CA LYS A 63 -7.10 1.89 -20.74
C LYS A 63 -7.55 0.58 -20.07
N TRP A 64 -6.83 0.16 -19.03
CA TRP A 64 -7.18 -0.99 -18.20
C TRP A 64 -8.05 -0.55 -17.02
N ASN A 65 -9.08 -1.33 -16.69
CA ASN A 65 -9.99 -1.05 -15.57
C ASN A 65 -10.16 -2.25 -14.61
N ARG A 66 -9.50 -3.38 -14.89
CA ARG A 66 -9.54 -4.61 -14.09
C ARG A 66 -8.10 -5.08 -13.85
N VAL A 67 -7.77 -5.40 -12.61
CA VAL A 67 -6.44 -5.87 -12.21
C VAL A 67 -6.50 -7.00 -11.20
N VAL A 68 -5.54 -7.94 -11.30
CA VAL A 68 -5.29 -8.94 -10.27
C VAL A 68 -4.05 -8.50 -9.50
N TYR A 69 -4.18 -8.35 -8.19
CA TYR A 69 -3.07 -7.94 -7.34
C TYR A 69 -2.52 -9.14 -6.57
N PHE A 70 -1.30 -9.53 -6.91
CA PHE A 70 -0.56 -10.59 -6.22
C PHE A 70 0.25 -10.05 -5.07
N TYR A 71 0.15 -10.70 -3.91
CA TYR A 71 0.92 -10.27 -2.75
C TYR A 71 1.20 -11.41 -1.77
N GLU A 72 2.37 -11.31 -1.15
CA GLU A 72 2.69 -12.00 0.09
C GLU A 72 2.46 -11.02 1.24
N ARG A 73 1.71 -11.41 2.27
CA ARG A 73 1.34 -10.49 3.37
C ARG A 73 2.55 -9.93 4.10
N HIS A 74 3.56 -10.78 4.31
CA HIS A 74 4.82 -10.43 4.97
C HIS A 74 5.96 -10.13 3.99
N GLY A 75 5.64 -10.06 2.68
CA GLY A 75 6.60 -9.68 1.66
C GLY A 75 7.23 -8.33 1.96
N TYR A 76 8.48 -8.15 1.53
CA TYR A 76 9.28 -6.94 1.74
C TYR A 76 9.54 -6.57 3.21
N TYR A 77 9.48 -7.54 4.13
CA TYR A 77 9.78 -7.34 5.55
C TYR A 77 11.10 -6.59 5.79
N ASN A 78 12.17 -6.98 5.08
CA ASN A 78 13.49 -6.38 5.22
C ASN A 78 13.58 -4.92 4.71
N VAL A 79 12.56 -4.43 4.00
CA VAL A 79 12.55 -3.10 3.38
C VAL A 79 11.71 -2.11 4.19
N ALA A 80 10.49 -2.50 4.59
CA ALA A 80 9.56 -1.59 5.26
C ALA A 80 8.93 -2.18 6.53
N GLY A 81 9.37 -3.37 6.95
CA GLY A 81 8.98 -4.01 8.20
C GLY A 81 7.77 -4.94 8.09
N PRO A 82 7.20 -5.35 9.24
CA PRO A 82 6.09 -6.29 9.31
C PRO A 82 4.91 -5.87 8.43
N GLN A 83 4.30 -6.85 7.77
CA GLN A 83 3.06 -6.68 7.00
C GLN A 83 3.17 -5.69 5.82
N THR A 84 4.38 -5.38 5.35
CA THR A 84 4.58 -4.43 4.24
C THR A 84 3.74 -4.77 3.02
N GLY A 85 3.78 -6.02 2.55
CA GLY A 85 2.97 -6.45 1.40
C GLY A 85 1.48 -6.22 1.60
N HIS A 86 0.95 -6.48 2.80
CA HIS A 86 -0.43 -6.14 3.14
C HIS A 86 -0.70 -4.64 3.14
N LEU A 87 0.18 -3.82 3.73
CA LEU A 87 -0.01 -2.36 3.79
C LEU A 87 0.00 -1.73 2.39
N VAL A 88 0.87 -2.19 1.50
CA VAL A 88 0.92 -1.74 0.10
C VAL A 88 -0.40 -2.09 -0.60
N LEU A 89 -0.83 -3.36 -0.53
CA LEU A 89 -2.08 -3.80 -1.14
C LEU A 89 -3.27 -2.99 -0.62
N SER A 90 -3.40 -2.87 0.71
CA SER A 90 -4.52 -2.16 1.33
C SER A 90 -4.58 -0.70 0.88
N THR A 91 -3.42 -0.05 0.74
CA THR A 91 -3.35 1.30 0.19
C THR A 91 -3.80 1.32 -1.26
N ILE A 92 -3.24 0.47 -2.13
CA ILE A 92 -3.61 0.45 -3.56
C ILE A 92 -5.10 0.14 -3.75
N ALA A 93 -5.65 -0.82 -3.01
CA ALA A 93 -7.05 -1.19 -3.03
C ALA A 93 -7.98 -0.02 -2.64
N GLU A 94 -7.60 0.79 -1.66
CA GLU A 94 -8.34 2.01 -1.28
C GLU A 94 -8.37 3.02 -2.44
N PHE A 95 -7.23 3.29 -3.05
CA PHE A 95 -7.15 4.27 -4.14
C PHE A 95 -7.81 3.76 -5.44
N PHE A 96 -7.73 2.47 -5.74
CA PHE A 96 -8.47 1.87 -6.86
C PHE A 96 -9.99 1.98 -6.68
N ARG A 97 -10.50 1.78 -5.45
CA ARG A 97 -11.93 1.98 -5.15
C ARG A 97 -12.39 3.41 -5.42
N ARG A 98 -11.57 4.41 -5.08
CA ARG A 98 -11.86 5.83 -5.37
C ARG A 98 -11.93 6.15 -6.85
N GLU A 99 -11.23 5.36 -7.67
CA GLU A 99 -11.10 5.55 -9.11
C GLU A 99 -11.96 4.58 -9.94
N ASN A 100 -12.86 3.83 -9.30
CA ASN A 100 -13.71 2.81 -9.95
C ASN A 100 -12.91 1.75 -10.72
N ILE A 101 -11.70 1.43 -10.26
CA ILE A 101 -10.88 0.34 -10.81
C ILE A 101 -11.24 -0.94 -10.07
N THR A 102 -11.66 -1.96 -10.82
CA THR A 102 -11.96 -3.28 -10.29
C THR A 102 -10.66 -4.01 -9.99
N TYR A 103 -10.51 -4.50 -8.77
CA TYR A 103 -9.32 -5.26 -8.36
C TYR A 103 -9.69 -6.58 -7.71
N LEU A 104 -8.86 -7.59 -7.95
CA LEU A 104 -8.97 -8.92 -7.36
C LEU A 104 -7.71 -9.23 -6.55
N PRO A 105 -7.77 -9.22 -5.21
CA PRO A 105 -6.61 -9.57 -4.39
C PRO A 105 -6.35 -11.08 -4.42
N PHE A 106 -5.09 -11.46 -4.63
CA PHE A 106 -4.62 -12.84 -4.62
C PHE A 106 -3.43 -12.96 -3.67
N SER A 107 -3.67 -13.56 -2.50
CA SER A 107 -2.62 -13.81 -1.50
C SER A 107 -1.86 -15.08 -1.84
N THR A 108 -0.53 -15.01 -1.77
CA THR A 108 0.35 -16.17 -1.98
C THR A 108 0.67 -16.93 -0.69
N ASP A 109 0.18 -16.46 0.47
CA ASP A 109 0.51 -17.01 1.78
C ASP A 109 0.08 -18.49 1.92
N SER A 110 -1.03 -18.89 1.27
CA SER A 110 -1.63 -20.23 1.38
C SER A 110 -1.46 -21.11 0.14
N THR A 111 -1.08 -20.55 -1.01
CA THR A 111 -0.99 -21.26 -2.30
C THR A 111 0.44 -21.73 -2.54
N ARG A 112 0.90 -22.73 -1.77
CA ARG A 112 2.32 -23.14 -1.81
C ARG A 112 2.72 -24.08 -2.95
N THR A 113 1.78 -24.61 -3.75
CA THR A 113 2.15 -25.63 -4.77
C THR A 113 1.65 -25.36 -6.18
N ASN A 114 0.43 -24.83 -6.41
CA ASN A 114 -0.12 -24.60 -7.77
C ASN A 114 -0.69 -23.19 -7.99
N PHE A 115 0.19 -22.20 -8.12
CA PHE A 115 -0.19 -20.81 -8.43
C PHE A 115 -1.00 -20.68 -9.73
N THR A 116 -0.56 -21.38 -10.79
CA THR A 116 -1.20 -21.33 -12.11
C THR A 116 -2.67 -21.76 -12.07
N GLU A 117 -2.98 -22.85 -11.37
CA GLU A 117 -4.36 -23.35 -11.26
C GLU A 117 -5.21 -22.43 -10.39
N SER A 118 -4.69 -22.03 -9.23
CA SER A 118 -5.37 -21.09 -8.34
C SER A 118 -5.71 -19.78 -9.05
N LEU A 119 -4.86 -19.34 -9.98
CA LEU A 119 -5.11 -18.16 -10.80
C LEU A 119 -6.10 -18.38 -11.92
N LYS A 120 -5.99 -19.50 -12.63
CA LYS A 120 -6.98 -19.86 -13.64
C LYS A 120 -8.37 -19.93 -13.03
N GLU A 121 -8.51 -20.49 -11.84
CA GLU A 121 -9.76 -20.51 -11.10
C GLU A 121 -10.22 -19.09 -10.75
N LYS A 122 -9.37 -18.31 -10.07
CA LYS A 122 -9.76 -16.99 -9.56
C LYS A 122 -10.09 -15.98 -10.67
N VAL A 123 -9.29 -15.98 -11.75
CA VAL A 123 -9.48 -15.10 -12.90
C VAL A 123 -10.55 -15.65 -13.82
N GLY A 124 -10.51 -16.95 -14.14
CA GLY A 124 -11.45 -17.61 -15.04
C GLY A 124 -12.89 -17.53 -14.55
N LEU A 125 -13.17 -17.83 -13.28
CA LEU A 125 -14.52 -17.69 -12.69
C LEU A 125 -15.08 -16.26 -12.82
N SER A 126 -14.22 -15.25 -12.77
CA SER A 126 -14.62 -13.85 -12.89
C SER A 126 -14.93 -13.38 -14.33
N HIS A 127 -14.57 -14.19 -15.34
CA HIS A 127 -14.84 -13.95 -16.76
C HIS A 127 -15.89 -14.89 -17.35
N SER A 128 -16.13 -16.05 -16.73
CA SER A 128 -17.16 -17.01 -17.18
C SER A 128 -18.59 -16.67 -16.75
N SER A 129 -18.77 -15.60 -15.97
CA SER A 129 -20.08 -15.16 -15.45
C SER A 129 -20.69 -13.98 -16.24
N GLU A 130 -20.17 -13.70 -17.44
CA GLU A 130 -20.72 -12.74 -18.41
C GLU A 130 -21.50 -13.47 -19.52
#